data_AF-A0A382INH3-F1
#
_entry.id   AF-A0A382INH3-F1
#
_cell.length_a   1.000
_cell.length_b   1.000
_cell.length_c   1.000
_cell.angle_alpha   90.00
_cell.angle_beta   90.00
_cell.angle_gamma   90.00
#
_symmetry.space_group_name_H-M   'P 1'
#
loop_
_entity.id
_entity.type
_entity.pdbx_description
1 polymer ?
#
loop_
_entity_poly.entity_id
_entity_poly.type
_entity_poly.pdbx_seq_one_letter_code
_entity_poly.pdbx_strand_id
1 'polypeptide(L)'
;YYLGRKILIFINEEGELIEKTKTLIQDERDQDIEGRPQNGGEGSIRLVDHDRDGDLDIIDSTGGSWEKNGRFGYAIFENDGTGHFTAIPESEFVILRDEMLEGYSSNRSQTSIGYPIDIDGIGRLDYASFIHSPYSPAINAIYGYTVLGRDKPITQGELDKRKEWLIKRDEELREELREELRKKDEELREELRKNPASSVATDHSKKFDESMSKLSRIVFEGGDSFTPFDYPIPLDTSGALIVGFKGFKYGLKGPGGRDRPWIEARIHLKYGSHNISTNLQIQYVDTMMVGRLSFMLGDWGGTKEIYKFAATGKYFVGSWEIGNNRGAMAELGIDAVLEDIQTKVRSILYNIDAQT
;
A
#
# COMPACT_ATOMS: atom_id res chain seq x y z
N TYR A 1 -0.73 -50.74 -16.74
CA TYR A 1 -1.27 -49.65 -15.90
C TYR A 1 -2.71 -49.97 -15.57
N TYR A 2 -3.11 -49.78 -14.32
CA TYR A 2 -4.50 -49.99 -13.90
C TYR A 2 -5.37 -48.88 -14.49
N LEU A 3 -6.49 -49.26 -15.11
CA LEU A 3 -7.49 -48.33 -15.62
C LEU A 3 -8.53 -48.10 -14.53
N GLY A 4 -8.86 -46.84 -14.30
CA GLY A 4 -9.86 -46.45 -13.32
C GLY A 4 -9.36 -46.44 -11.89
N ARG A 5 -10.13 -45.73 -11.06
CA ARG A 5 -9.94 -45.62 -9.62
C ARG A 5 -11.30 -45.45 -8.97
N LYS A 6 -11.48 -46.08 -7.81
CA LYS A 6 -12.69 -45.97 -7.00
C LYS A 6 -12.31 -45.61 -5.57
N ILE A 7 -13.12 -44.75 -4.95
CA ILE A 7 -13.04 -44.47 -3.52
C ILE A 7 -13.91 -45.47 -2.76
N LEU A 8 -13.37 -46.07 -1.70
CA LEU A 8 -14.13 -46.91 -0.76
C LEU A 8 -14.17 -46.23 0.60
N ILE A 9 -15.35 -46.20 1.22
CA ILE A 9 -15.56 -45.60 2.54
C ILE A 9 -15.97 -46.71 3.50
N PHE A 10 -15.18 -46.88 4.58
CA PHE A 10 -15.47 -47.78 5.68
C PHE A 10 -15.63 -46.98 6.97
N ILE A 11 -16.68 -47.28 7.74
CA ILE A 11 -16.90 -46.70 9.08
C ILE A 11 -16.57 -47.76 10.12
N ASN A 12 -15.81 -47.38 11.14
CA ASN A 12 -15.60 -48.22 12.31
C ASN A 12 -16.84 -48.18 13.20
N GLU A 13 -17.60 -49.27 13.24
CA GLU A 13 -18.72 -49.48 14.14
C GLU A 13 -18.31 -50.58 15.13
N GLU A 14 -18.03 -50.19 16.39
CA GLU A 14 -17.67 -51.10 17.50
C GLU A 14 -16.45 -52.01 17.23
N GLY A 15 -15.49 -51.56 16.44
CA GLY A 15 -14.28 -52.32 16.08
C GLY A 15 -14.34 -53.02 14.73
N GLU A 16 -15.51 -53.02 14.08
CA GLU A 16 -15.70 -53.60 12.74
C GLU A 16 -15.74 -52.51 11.67
N LEU A 17 -15.08 -52.76 10.53
CA LEU A 17 -15.12 -51.85 9.38
C LEU A 17 -16.31 -52.16 8.48
N ILE A 18 -17.33 -51.32 8.54
CA ILE A 18 -18.54 -51.46 7.73
C ILE A 18 -18.41 -50.59 6.47
N GLU A 19 -18.50 -51.22 5.29
CA GLU A 19 -18.49 -50.48 4.02
C GLU A 19 -19.78 -49.64 3.87
N LYS A 20 -19.62 -48.34 3.65
CA LYS A 20 -20.71 -47.37 3.45
C LYS A 20 -20.56 -46.58 2.15
N THR A 21 -19.68 -47.02 1.25
CA THR A 21 -19.35 -46.30 0.00
C THR A 21 -20.60 -45.85 -0.76
N LYS A 22 -21.50 -46.77 -1.11
CA LYS A 22 -22.68 -46.46 -1.94
C LYS A 22 -23.71 -45.53 -1.28
N THR A 23 -23.68 -45.45 0.05
CA THR A 23 -24.59 -44.57 0.79
C THR A 23 -24.01 -43.19 0.99
N LEU A 24 -22.69 -43.06 1.02
CA LEU A 24 -22.00 -41.81 1.39
C LEU A 24 -21.34 -41.11 0.21
N ILE A 25 -21.11 -41.76 -0.92
CA ILE A 25 -20.50 -41.11 -2.08
C ILE A 25 -21.08 -41.65 -3.38
N GLN A 26 -21.46 -40.73 -4.28
CA GLN A 26 -21.79 -41.06 -5.66
C GLN A 26 -20.55 -40.83 -6.54
N ASP A 27 -19.69 -41.85 -6.65
CA ASP A 27 -18.54 -41.84 -7.54
C ASP A 27 -18.83 -42.67 -8.79
N GLU A 28 -19.25 -41.99 -9.87
CA GLU A 28 -19.52 -42.62 -11.18
C GLU A 28 -18.28 -42.59 -12.09
N ARG A 29 -17.13 -42.14 -11.58
CA ARG A 29 -15.89 -42.02 -12.37
C ARG A 29 -15.17 -43.34 -12.58
N ASP A 30 -15.63 -44.43 -11.97
CA ASP A 30 -15.13 -45.79 -12.22
C ASP A 30 -15.94 -46.53 -13.30
N GLN A 31 -17.06 -45.95 -13.76
CA GLN A 31 -17.92 -46.54 -14.79
C GLN A 31 -17.32 -46.38 -16.19
N ASP A 32 -17.55 -47.34 -17.07
CA ASP A 32 -17.23 -47.16 -18.49
C ASP A 32 -18.33 -46.33 -19.15
N ILE A 33 -18.01 -45.07 -19.46
CA ILE A 33 -18.91 -44.14 -20.14
C ILE A 33 -18.49 -44.05 -21.60
N GLU A 34 -19.42 -44.34 -22.51
CA GLU A 34 -19.16 -44.28 -23.96
C GLU A 34 -18.65 -42.89 -24.36
N GLY A 35 -17.52 -42.85 -25.07
CA GLY A 35 -16.90 -41.60 -25.51
C GLY A 35 -16.13 -40.82 -24.43
N ARG A 36 -16.00 -41.34 -23.21
CA ARG A 36 -15.25 -40.71 -22.11
C ARG A 36 -14.24 -41.69 -21.47
N PRO A 37 -13.02 -41.76 -22.02
CA PRO A 37 -11.98 -42.69 -21.54
C PRO A 37 -11.60 -42.52 -20.07
N GLN A 38 -11.30 -43.65 -19.41
CA GLN A 38 -10.89 -43.72 -18.00
C GLN A 38 -9.51 -43.08 -17.77
N ASN A 39 -9.25 -42.70 -16.51
CA ASN A 39 -7.94 -42.28 -16.03
C ASN A 39 -7.05 -43.47 -15.66
N GLY A 40 -5.75 -43.22 -15.47
CA GLY A 40 -4.89 -44.15 -14.74
C GLY A 40 -5.29 -44.27 -13.27
N GLY A 41 -5.07 -45.45 -12.67
CA GLY A 41 -5.40 -45.72 -11.27
C GLY A 41 -4.42 -45.16 -10.23
N GLU A 42 -3.28 -44.61 -10.66
CA GLU A 42 -2.26 -44.02 -9.79
C GLU A 42 -2.66 -42.61 -9.32
N GLY A 43 -2.36 -42.27 -8.06
CA GLY A 43 -2.72 -40.96 -7.54
C GLY A 43 -2.63 -40.81 -6.02
N SER A 44 -3.20 -39.72 -5.52
CA SER A 44 -3.32 -39.39 -4.10
C SER A 44 -4.76 -39.06 -3.73
N ILE A 45 -5.08 -39.15 -2.45
CA ILE A 45 -6.35 -38.67 -1.87
C ILE A 45 -6.01 -37.76 -0.69
N ARG A 46 -6.73 -36.65 -0.55
CA ARG A 46 -6.60 -35.69 0.55
C ARG A 46 -7.96 -35.38 1.13
N LEU A 47 -8.00 -35.19 2.44
CA LEU A 47 -9.15 -34.64 3.15
C LEU A 47 -8.84 -33.19 3.51
N VAL A 48 -9.66 -32.26 3.03
CA VAL A 48 -9.44 -30.83 3.27
C VAL A 48 -10.76 -30.08 3.15
N ASP A 49 -10.96 -29.08 3.99
CA ASP A 49 -12.10 -28.15 3.92
C ASP A 49 -11.83 -27.14 2.79
N HIS A 50 -12.40 -27.35 1.59
CA HIS A 50 -12.09 -26.50 0.43
C HIS A 50 -12.97 -25.26 0.33
N ASP A 51 -14.21 -25.31 0.83
CA ASP A 51 -15.19 -24.22 0.73
C ASP A 51 -15.37 -23.43 2.05
N ARG A 52 -14.70 -23.87 3.11
CA ARG A 52 -14.69 -23.26 4.44
C ARG A 52 -16.03 -23.26 5.14
N ASP A 53 -16.82 -24.30 4.93
CA ASP A 53 -18.01 -24.56 5.72
C ASP A 53 -17.73 -25.35 7.02
N GLY A 54 -16.49 -25.82 7.20
CA GLY A 54 -15.99 -26.41 8.43
C GLY A 54 -16.00 -27.94 8.45
N ASP A 55 -16.42 -28.59 7.37
CA ASP A 55 -16.27 -30.02 7.16
C ASP A 55 -15.20 -30.37 6.13
N LEU A 56 -14.65 -31.59 6.24
CA LEU A 56 -13.57 -32.04 5.35
C LEU A 56 -14.17 -32.63 4.08
N ASP A 57 -13.76 -32.10 2.93
CA ASP A 57 -14.05 -32.60 1.60
C ASP A 57 -13.03 -33.63 1.14
N ILE A 58 -13.35 -34.37 0.07
CA ILE A 58 -12.42 -35.32 -0.55
C ILE A 58 -11.85 -34.75 -1.84
N ILE A 59 -10.53 -34.66 -1.90
CA ILE A 59 -9.78 -34.34 -3.11
C ILE A 59 -9.05 -35.58 -3.59
N ASP A 60 -9.47 -36.09 -4.74
CA ASP A 60 -8.83 -37.24 -5.40
C ASP A 60 -8.04 -36.75 -6.61
N SER A 61 -6.74 -37.05 -6.66
CA SER A 61 -5.87 -36.61 -7.76
C SER A 61 -5.16 -37.79 -8.42
N THR A 62 -5.07 -37.81 -9.74
CA THR A 62 -4.53 -38.85 -10.63
C THR A 62 -3.80 -38.22 -11.83
N GLY A 63 -3.08 -39.02 -12.62
CA GLY A 63 -2.47 -38.57 -13.88
C GLY A 63 -3.47 -38.21 -15.00
N GLY A 64 -4.77 -38.41 -14.81
CA GLY A 64 -5.79 -38.16 -15.82
C GLY A 64 -5.82 -39.23 -16.92
N SER A 65 -6.61 -38.98 -17.96
CA SER A 65 -6.72 -39.88 -19.12
C SER A 65 -5.73 -39.48 -20.21
N TRP A 66 -5.20 -40.47 -20.93
CA TRP A 66 -4.26 -40.27 -22.04
C TRP A 66 -4.95 -39.96 -23.37
N GLU A 67 -6.28 -39.98 -23.41
CA GLU A 67 -7.11 -39.89 -24.61
C GLU A 67 -7.90 -38.58 -24.67
N LYS A 68 -8.24 -38.15 -25.90
CA LYS A 68 -9.08 -36.97 -26.12
C LYS A 68 -10.44 -37.15 -25.46
N ASN A 69 -10.95 -36.09 -24.80
CA ASN A 69 -12.19 -36.09 -24.02
C ASN A 69 -12.19 -37.09 -22.83
N GLY A 70 -11.02 -37.58 -22.42
CA GLY A 70 -10.91 -38.39 -21.21
C GLY A 70 -11.08 -37.56 -19.93
N ARG A 71 -11.26 -38.27 -18.81
CA ARG A 71 -11.49 -37.67 -17.48
C ARG A 71 -10.27 -36.85 -16.99
N PHE A 72 -10.51 -35.91 -16.09
CA PHE A 72 -9.45 -35.07 -15.53
C PHE A 72 -8.61 -35.79 -14.48
N GLY A 73 -7.37 -35.34 -14.32
CA GLY A 73 -6.44 -35.78 -13.28
C GLY A 73 -6.82 -35.38 -11.85
N TYR A 74 -8.02 -34.88 -11.60
CA TYR A 74 -8.54 -34.71 -10.24
C TYR A 74 -10.06 -34.68 -10.22
N ALA A 75 -10.63 -34.96 -9.05
CA ALA A 75 -12.00 -34.63 -8.71
C ALA A 75 -12.08 -34.10 -7.27
N ILE A 76 -13.13 -33.32 -7.04
CA ILE A 76 -13.46 -32.74 -5.76
C ILE A 76 -14.83 -33.32 -5.38
N PHE A 77 -14.95 -33.86 -4.19
CA PHE A 77 -16.23 -34.29 -3.63
C PHE A 77 -16.55 -33.46 -2.40
N GLU A 78 -17.61 -32.68 -2.51
CA GLU A 78 -18.12 -31.83 -1.44
C GLU A 78 -18.89 -32.64 -0.42
N ASN A 79 -18.53 -32.45 0.84
CA ASN A 79 -19.29 -32.96 1.97
C ASN A 79 -20.49 -32.02 2.24
N ASP A 80 -21.62 -32.59 2.65
CA ASP A 80 -22.82 -31.84 2.99
C ASP A 80 -22.93 -31.51 4.50
N GLY A 81 -21.83 -31.65 5.24
CA GLY A 81 -21.78 -31.56 6.70
C GLY A 81 -22.18 -32.85 7.43
N THR A 82 -22.68 -33.88 6.73
CA THR A 82 -23.13 -35.14 7.33
C THR A 82 -22.31 -36.37 6.92
N GLY A 83 -21.28 -36.16 6.10
CA GLY A 83 -20.44 -37.21 5.53
C GLY A 83 -20.99 -37.79 4.22
N HIS A 84 -21.97 -37.12 3.59
CA HIS A 84 -22.39 -37.46 2.23
C HIS A 84 -21.67 -36.56 1.23
N PHE A 85 -21.06 -37.20 0.24
CA PHE A 85 -20.13 -36.60 -0.69
C PHE A 85 -20.70 -36.55 -2.11
N THR A 86 -20.70 -35.36 -2.71
CA THR A 86 -21.15 -35.12 -4.08
C THR A 86 -19.99 -34.62 -4.95
N ALA A 87 -19.75 -35.26 -6.09
CA ALA A 87 -18.71 -34.84 -7.01
C ALA A 87 -19.06 -33.49 -7.66
N ILE A 88 -18.13 -32.55 -7.66
CA ILE A 88 -18.26 -31.33 -8.48
C ILE A 88 -18.14 -31.73 -9.97
N PRO A 89 -19.11 -31.38 -10.82
CA PRO A 89 -19.05 -31.67 -12.24
C PRO A 89 -17.84 -31.01 -12.92
N GLU A 90 -17.14 -31.73 -13.79
CA GLU A 90 -16.01 -31.18 -14.57
C GLU A 90 -16.39 -29.95 -15.41
N SER A 91 -17.67 -29.77 -15.76
CA SER A 91 -18.19 -28.58 -16.46
C SER A 91 -18.14 -27.30 -15.63
N GLU A 92 -18.03 -27.40 -14.32
CA GLU A 92 -17.91 -26.24 -13.41
C GLU A 92 -16.46 -25.77 -13.27
N PHE A 93 -15.49 -26.54 -13.77
CA PHE A 93 -14.08 -26.16 -13.73
C PHE A 93 -13.71 -25.20 -14.87
N VAL A 94 -13.02 -24.11 -14.52
CA VAL A 94 -12.47 -23.16 -15.48
C VAL A 94 -11.11 -23.66 -15.96
N ILE A 95 -11.05 -24.11 -17.21
CA ILE A 95 -9.86 -24.77 -17.78
C ILE A 95 -9.43 -24.03 -19.02
N LEU A 96 -8.16 -23.63 -19.06
CA LEU A 96 -7.51 -23.18 -20.28
C LEU A 96 -7.14 -24.41 -21.11
N ARG A 97 -7.74 -24.55 -22.29
CA ARG A 97 -7.44 -25.64 -23.23
C ARG A 97 -6.51 -25.17 -24.33
N ASP A 98 -5.84 -26.11 -24.96
CA ASP A 98 -4.94 -25.87 -26.11
C ASP A 98 -5.59 -25.03 -27.20
N GLU A 99 -6.88 -25.25 -27.48
CA GLU A 99 -7.62 -24.52 -28.51
C GLU A 99 -7.81 -23.02 -28.18
N MET A 100 -7.60 -22.62 -26.93
CA MET A 100 -7.68 -21.22 -26.48
C MET A 100 -6.35 -20.48 -26.64
N LEU A 101 -5.28 -21.16 -27.07
CA LEU A 101 -3.93 -20.60 -27.23
C LEU A 101 -3.60 -20.46 -28.72
N GLU A 102 -3.46 -19.22 -29.18
CA GLU A 102 -3.14 -18.93 -30.58
C GLU A 102 -1.80 -19.55 -31.00
N GLY A 103 -1.81 -20.35 -32.06
CA GLY A 103 -0.62 -21.02 -32.59
C GLY A 103 -0.26 -22.36 -31.92
N TYR A 104 -1.02 -22.80 -30.91
CA TYR A 104 -0.84 -24.10 -30.27
C TYR A 104 -1.94 -25.08 -30.72
N SER A 105 -1.55 -26.27 -31.20
CA SER A 105 -2.51 -27.32 -31.55
C SER A 105 -1.95 -28.69 -31.17
N SER A 106 -2.48 -29.28 -30.11
CA SER A 106 -2.18 -30.64 -29.68
C SER A 106 -3.50 -31.36 -29.43
N ASN A 107 -3.55 -32.64 -29.81
CA ASN A 107 -4.73 -33.51 -29.62
C ASN A 107 -4.51 -34.55 -28.51
N ARG A 108 -3.44 -34.40 -27.72
CA ARG A 108 -3.00 -35.36 -26.70
C ARG A 108 -2.70 -34.72 -25.34
N SER A 109 -3.11 -33.47 -25.15
CA SER A 109 -2.79 -32.73 -23.93
C SER A 109 -3.63 -33.20 -22.76
N GLN A 110 -2.97 -33.38 -21.61
CA GLN A 110 -3.54 -34.07 -20.45
C GLN A 110 -3.66 -33.12 -19.28
N THR A 111 -4.86 -33.03 -18.71
CA THR A 111 -5.04 -32.41 -17.39
C THR A 111 -4.45 -33.36 -16.34
N SER A 112 -3.33 -32.98 -15.75
CA SER A 112 -2.64 -33.77 -14.73
C SER A 112 -3.19 -33.54 -13.32
N ILE A 113 -2.37 -33.82 -12.32
CA ILE A 113 -2.68 -33.72 -10.90
C ILE A 113 -3.03 -32.27 -10.54
N GLY A 114 -4.16 -32.09 -9.85
CA GLY A 114 -4.51 -30.83 -9.21
C GLY A 114 -3.81 -30.65 -7.86
N TYR A 115 -3.25 -29.46 -7.63
CA TYR A 115 -2.60 -29.07 -6.39
C TYR A 115 -3.42 -27.98 -5.68
N PRO A 116 -3.92 -28.24 -4.46
CA PRO A 116 -4.62 -27.23 -3.68
C PRO A 116 -3.63 -26.13 -3.26
N ILE A 117 -4.03 -24.87 -3.43
CA ILE A 117 -3.27 -23.67 -3.08
C ILE A 117 -4.26 -22.54 -2.74
N ASP A 118 -3.99 -21.77 -1.70
CA ASP A 118 -4.73 -20.52 -1.43
C ASP A 118 -3.98 -19.37 -2.12
N ILE A 119 -4.33 -19.07 -3.37
CA ILE A 119 -3.57 -18.12 -4.19
C ILE A 119 -3.89 -16.66 -3.83
N ASP A 120 -5.12 -16.40 -3.40
CA ASP A 120 -5.63 -15.08 -3.06
C ASP A 120 -5.54 -14.76 -1.56
N GLY A 121 -5.10 -15.73 -0.74
CA GLY A 121 -4.76 -15.53 0.67
C GLY A 121 -5.98 -15.25 1.56
N ILE A 122 -7.18 -15.43 1.01
CA ILE A 122 -8.39 -15.29 1.81
C ILE A 122 -8.68 -16.58 2.55
N GLY A 123 -8.02 -17.70 2.23
CA GLY A 123 -8.13 -19.04 2.85
C GLY A 123 -8.84 -20.10 1.99
N ARG A 124 -9.20 -19.79 0.74
CA ARG A 124 -10.03 -20.68 -0.12
C ARG A 124 -9.06 -21.53 -0.90
N LEU A 125 -9.35 -22.82 -1.06
CA LEU A 125 -8.46 -23.65 -1.87
C LEU A 125 -8.79 -23.48 -3.35
N ASP A 126 -7.86 -22.87 -4.05
CA ASP A 126 -7.74 -22.93 -5.48
C ASP A 126 -7.00 -24.20 -5.90
N TYR A 127 -7.16 -24.61 -7.16
CA TYR A 127 -6.49 -25.80 -7.67
C TYR A 127 -5.64 -25.47 -8.87
N ALA A 128 -4.32 -25.48 -8.69
CA ALA A 128 -3.38 -25.40 -9.79
C ALA A 128 -3.20 -26.78 -10.41
N SER A 129 -3.56 -26.95 -11.68
CA SER A 129 -3.28 -28.17 -12.43
C SER A 129 -2.48 -27.86 -13.68
N PHE A 130 -1.62 -28.79 -14.07
CA PHE A 130 -0.73 -28.62 -15.21
C PHE A 130 -1.23 -29.43 -16.41
N ILE A 131 -1.18 -28.83 -17.60
CA ILE A 131 -1.44 -29.53 -18.86
C ILE A 131 -0.11 -29.91 -19.50
N HIS A 132 0.11 -31.21 -19.72
CA HIS A 132 1.32 -31.72 -20.36
C HIS A 132 1.13 -31.80 -21.88
N SER A 133 2.03 -31.15 -22.63
CA SER A 133 2.24 -31.38 -24.07
C SER A 133 2.71 -32.82 -24.34
N PRO A 134 2.37 -33.44 -25.48
CA PRO A 134 2.85 -34.79 -25.82
C PRO A 134 4.39 -34.88 -25.84
N TYR A 135 4.91 -36.09 -25.60
CA TYR A 135 6.35 -36.45 -25.60
C TYR A 135 7.07 -36.00 -26.89
N SER A 136 7.52 -34.75 -26.93
CA SER A 136 8.45 -34.23 -27.92
C SER A 136 9.40 -33.25 -27.23
N PRO A 137 10.73 -33.48 -27.26
CA PRO A 137 11.72 -32.67 -26.55
C PRO A 137 11.73 -31.18 -26.91
N ALA A 138 11.08 -30.80 -28.02
CA ALA A 138 11.09 -29.44 -28.56
C ALA A 138 9.99 -28.51 -28.00
N ILE A 139 8.89 -29.03 -27.43
CA ILE A 139 7.77 -28.22 -26.95
C ILE A 139 7.16 -28.87 -25.70
N ASN A 140 7.84 -28.76 -24.56
CA ASN A 140 7.25 -29.03 -23.25
C ASN A 140 6.56 -27.76 -22.75
N ALA A 141 5.40 -27.43 -23.31
CA ALA A 141 4.57 -26.39 -22.73
C ALA A 141 3.80 -26.99 -21.55
N ILE A 142 3.92 -26.35 -20.38
CA ILE A 142 3.17 -26.66 -19.18
C ILE A 142 2.24 -25.46 -18.94
N TYR A 143 0.94 -25.65 -19.09
CA TYR A 143 -0.05 -24.60 -18.81
C TYR A 143 -0.71 -24.89 -17.46
N GLY A 144 -0.72 -23.88 -16.59
CA GLY A 144 -1.46 -23.90 -15.34
C GLY A 144 -2.87 -23.38 -15.56
N TYR A 145 -3.89 -24.06 -15.05
CA TYR A 145 -5.20 -23.44 -14.85
C TYR A 145 -5.61 -23.57 -13.39
N THR A 146 -6.45 -22.64 -12.97
CA THR A 146 -6.92 -22.52 -11.59
C THR A 146 -8.43 -22.72 -11.54
N VAL A 147 -8.89 -23.71 -10.76
CA VAL A 147 -10.29 -23.71 -10.28
C VAL A 147 -10.31 -22.87 -9.02
N LEU A 148 -11.03 -21.74 -9.05
CA LEU A 148 -11.24 -20.93 -7.85
C LEU A 148 -12.24 -21.66 -6.95
N GLY A 149 -11.92 -21.82 -5.66
CA GLY A 149 -12.84 -22.43 -4.69
C GLY A 149 -14.21 -21.73 -4.73
N ARG A 150 -15.30 -22.50 -4.74
CA ARG A 150 -16.66 -21.94 -4.72
C ARG A 150 -17.03 -21.56 -3.29
N ASP A 151 -17.69 -20.42 -3.09
CA ASP A 151 -18.54 -20.24 -1.91
C ASP A 151 -19.85 -21.01 -2.19
N LYS A 152 -20.52 -21.55 -1.16
CA LYS A 152 -21.97 -21.80 -1.26
C LYS A 152 -22.63 -20.56 -1.88
N PRO A 153 -23.66 -20.69 -2.76
CA PRO A 153 -24.32 -19.54 -3.37
C PRO A 153 -24.70 -18.51 -2.31
N ILE A 154 -23.89 -17.48 -2.20
CA ILE A 154 -24.05 -16.42 -1.22
C ILE A 154 -25.22 -15.59 -1.69
N THR A 155 -26.25 -15.49 -0.85
CA THR A 155 -27.40 -14.67 -1.20
C THR A 155 -26.93 -13.21 -1.34
N GLN A 156 -27.58 -12.44 -2.22
CA GLN A 156 -27.22 -11.03 -2.41
C GLN A 156 -27.17 -10.26 -1.07
N GLY A 157 -28.06 -10.58 -0.13
CA GLY A 157 -28.10 -9.97 1.20
C GLY A 157 -26.92 -10.34 2.11
N GLU A 158 -26.34 -11.52 1.99
CA GLU A 158 -25.10 -11.90 2.69
C GLU A 158 -23.87 -11.24 2.07
N LEU A 159 -23.88 -11.05 0.75
CA LEU A 159 -22.86 -10.30 0.00
C LEU A 159 -22.81 -8.84 0.45
N ASP A 160 -23.98 -8.22 0.61
CA ASP A 160 -24.08 -6.84 1.06
C ASP A 160 -23.63 -6.70 2.53
N LYS A 161 -23.99 -7.65 3.41
CA LYS A 161 -23.49 -7.71 4.79
C LYS A 161 -21.97 -7.85 4.87
N ARG A 162 -21.36 -8.68 4.02
CA ARG A 162 -19.89 -8.82 3.95
C ARG A 162 -19.22 -7.54 3.47
N LYS A 163 -19.79 -6.86 2.47
CA LYS A 163 -19.29 -5.55 2.02
C LYS A 163 -19.38 -4.50 3.12
N GLU A 164 -20.52 -4.42 3.81
CA GLU A 164 -20.69 -3.51 4.95
C GLU A 164 -19.69 -3.82 6.08
N TRP A 165 -19.47 -5.10 6.38
CA TRP A 165 -18.49 -5.52 7.37
C TRP A 165 -17.06 -5.13 6.96
N LEU A 166 -16.68 -5.33 5.70
CA LEU A 166 -15.36 -4.95 5.18
C LEU A 166 -15.14 -3.43 5.22
N ILE A 167 -16.16 -2.65 4.84
CA ILE A 167 -16.11 -1.18 4.91
C ILE A 167 -15.95 -0.74 6.38
N LYS A 168 -16.76 -1.30 7.28
CA LYS A 168 -16.68 -1.00 8.71
C LYS A 168 -15.33 -1.39 9.31
N ARG A 169 -14.78 -2.55 8.92
CA ARG A 169 -13.45 -3.01 9.34
C ARG A 169 -12.35 -2.08 8.83
N ASP A 170 -12.43 -1.61 7.58
CA ASP A 170 -11.48 -0.63 7.01
C ASP A 170 -11.57 0.72 7.74
N GLU A 171 -12.78 1.18 8.07
CA GLU A 171 -12.99 2.39 8.88
C GLU A 171 -12.44 2.24 10.31
N GLU A 172 -12.72 1.13 10.98
CA GLU A 172 -12.20 0.81 12.31
C GLU A 172 -10.66 0.77 12.31
N LEU A 173 -10.05 0.11 11.31
CA LEU A 173 -8.60 0.02 11.19
C LEU A 173 -7.96 1.41 10.92
N ARG A 174 -8.62 2.26 10.13
CA ARG A 174 -8.19 3.63 9.88
C ARG A 174 -8.26 4.48 11.15
N GLU A 175 -9.32 4.34 11.94
CA GLU A 175 -9.45 5.05 13.21
C GLU A 175 -8.45 4.55 14.26
N GLU A 176 -8.21 3.24 14.33
CA GLU A 176 -7.20 2.65 15.22
C GLU A 176 -5.78 3.15 14.86
N LEU A 177 -5.46 3.21 13.56
CA LEU A 177 -4.20 3.79 13.07
C LEU A 177 -4.09 5.29 13.35
N ARG A 178 -5.19 6.05 13.19
CA ARG A 178 -5.24 7.48 13.54
C ARG A 178 -4.99 7.71 15.02
N GLU A 179 -5.57 6.86 15.86
CA GLU A 179 -5.41 6.94 17.31
C GLU A 179 -3.99 6.56 17.74
N GLU A 180 -3.37 5.55 17.12
CA GLU A 180 -1.97 5.21 17.34
C GLU A 180 -1.03 6.35 16.91
N LEU A 181 -1.29 6.96 15.75
CA LEU A 181 -0.57 8.14 15.28
C LEU A 181 -0.72 9.32 16.25
N ARG A 182 -1.93 9.55 16.79
CA ARG A 182 -2.19 10.60 17.78
C ARG A 182 -1.41 10.37 19.07
N LYS A 183 -1.37 9.14 19.57
CA LYS A 183 -0.58 8.77 20.75
C LYS A 183 0.92 8.94 20.50
N LYS A 184 1.43 8.51 19.35
CA LYS A 184 2.84 8.73 18.96
C LYS A 184 3.17 10.22 18.85
N ASP A 185 2.25 11.04 18.33
CA ASP A 185 2.42 12.49 18.26
C ASP A 185 2.42 13.11 19.67
N GLU A 186 1.55 12.68 20.57
CA GLU A 186 1.57 13.09 21.99
C GLU A 186 2.85 12.67 22.71
N GLU A 187 3.32 11.44 22.53
CA GLU A 187 4.58 10.95 23.09
C GLU A 187 5.78 11.76 22.58
N LEU A 188 5.83 12.03 21.27
CA LEU A 188 6.85 12.87 20.65
C LEU A 188 6.79 14.31 21.18
N ARG A 189 5.58 14.87 21.37
CA ARG A 189 5.38 16.20 21.96
C ARG A 189 5.88 16.26 23.40
N GLU A 190 5.61 15.25 24.22
CA GLU A 190 6.10 15.18 25.60
C GLU A 190 7.62 14.98 25.66
N GLU A 191 8.21 14.25 24.72
CA GLU A 191 9.66 14.15 24.57
C GLU A 191 10.30 15.50 24.19
N LEU A 192 9.72 16.21 23.22
CA LEU A 192 10.12 17.57 22.82
C LEU A 192 9.97 18.59 23.95
N ARG A 193 8.96 18.43 24.82
CA ARG A 193 8.77 19.28 26.01
C ARG A 193 9.87 19.11 27.04
N LYS A 194 10.38 17.89 27.20
CA LYS A 194 11.48 17.58 28.12
C LYS A 194 12.83 18.06 27.60
N ASN A 195 12.96 18.23 26.29
CA ASN A 195 14.21 18.66 25.64
C ASN A 195 13.95 19.77 24.61
N PRO A 196 13.65 21.00 25.06
CA PRO A 196 13.24 22.08 24.18
C PRO A 196 14.34 22.41 23.17
N ALA A 197 13.96 22.45 21.89
CA ALA A 197 14.88 22.78 20.80
C ALA A 197 15.42 24.20 20.97
N SER A 198 16.75 24.33 20.98
CA SER A 198 17.47 25.61 20.90
C SER A 198 18.09 25.75 19.51
N SER A 199 18.23 26.99 19.02
CA SER A 199 19.06 27.23 17.83
C SER A 199 20.49 26.74 18.08
N VAL A 200 21.06 26.00 17.14
CA VAL A 200 22.39 25.41 17.25
C VAL A 200 23.35 26.15 16.33
N ALA A 201 24.56 26.42 16.80
CA ALA A 201 25.59 27.01 15.97
C ALA A 201 26.07 26.01 14.90
N THR A 202 25.81 26.32 13.63
CA THR A 202 26.28 25.57 12.46
C THR A 202 27.25 26.43 11.65
N ASP A 203 27.91 25.87 10.64
CA ASP A 203 28.72 26.67 9.73
C ASP A 203 27.86 27.65 8.91
N HIS A 204 26.61 27.30 8.63
CA HIS A 204 25.66 28.20 7.99
C HIS A 204 25.26 29.36 8.91
N SER A 205 24.97 29.09 10.19
CA SER A 205 24.60 30.15 11.14
C SER A 205 25.76 31.10 11.43
N LYS A 206 27.00 30.60 11.47
CA LYS A 206 28.21 31.43 11.60
C LYS A 206 28.39 32.35 10.39
N LYS A 207 28.24 31.84 9.17
CA LYS A 207 28.26 32.66 7.94
C LYS A 207 27.18 33.73 7.96
N PHE A 208 26.00 33.37 8.46
CA PHE A 208 24.92 34.33 8.63
C PHE A 208 25.31 35.42 9.64
N ASP A 209 25.78 35.09 10.84
CA ASP A 209 26.26 36.05 11.84
C ASP A 209 27.36 36.98 11.28
N GLU A 210 28.36 36.41 10.60
CA GLU A 210 29.44 37.18 9.97
C GLU A 210 28.90 38.14 8.90
N SER A 211 27.94 37.70 8.10
CA SER A 211 27.30 38.51 7.07
C SER A 211 26.48 39.64 7.69
N MET A 212 25.70 39.32 8.72
CA MET A 212 24.82 40.26 9.42
C MET A 212 25.60 41.29 10.24
N SER A 213 26.78 40.94 10.78
CA SER A 213 27.66 41.86 11.50
C SER A 213 28.18 43.02 10.64
N LYS A 214 28.22 42.84 9.32
CA LYS A 214 28.68 43.85 8.34
C LYS A 214 27.57 44.83 7.95
N LEU A 215 26.34 44.61 8.41
CA LEU A 215 25.16 45.35 7.99
C LEU A 215 24.80 46.41 9.02
N SER A 216 24.52 47.62 8.53
CA SER A 216 24.39 48.82 9.38
C SER A 216 23.12 48.84 10.25
N ARG A 217 22.12 48.00 9.97
CA ARG A 217 20.91 47.85 10.79
C ARG A 217 20.17 46.56 10.47
N ILE A 218 19.85 45.79 11.51
CA ILE A 218 18.93 44.65 11.47
C ILE A 218 17.67 45.09 12.20
N VAL A 219 16.53 45.13 11.51
CA VAL A 219 15.24 45.46 12.14
C VAL A 219 14.46 44.17 12.35
N PHE A 220 14.33 43.76 13.61
CA PHE A 220 13.41 42.71 14.02
C PHE A 220 12.12 43.32 14.59
N GLU A 221 10.99 42.67 14.36
CA GLU A 221 9.66 43.19 14.71
C GLU A 221 9.28 43.02 16.18
N GLY A 222 10.14 42.38 16.97
CA GLY A 222 9.90 42.06 18.38
C GLY A 222 9.12 40.75 18.53
N GLY A 223 9.61 39.88 19.41
CA GLY A 223 9.07 38.53 19.60
C GLY A 223 7.64 38.55 20.12
N ASP A 224 7.30 39.52 20.98
CA ASP A 224 5.97 39.68 21.58
C ASP A 224 4.88 40.00 20.54
N SER A 225 5.26 40.37 19.30
CA SER A 225 4.31 40.59 18.21
C SER A 225 3.87 39.29 17.52
N PHE A 226 4.46 38.15 17.86
CA PHE A 226 4.18 36.84 17.28
C PHE A 226 3.46 35.93 18.28
N THR A 227 2.56 35.08 17.77
CA THR A 227 2.06 33.93 18.53
C THR A 227 3.20 32.93 18.63
N PRO A 228 3.72 32.62 19.83
CA PRO A 228 4.79 31.65 19.99
C PRO A 228 4.25 30.25 19.71
N PHE A 229 5.05 29.42 19.03
CA PHE A 229 4.74 28.00 18.98
C PHE A 229 4.98 27.38 20.37
N ASP A 230 4.07 26.51 20.82
CA ASP A 230 4.27 25.68 22.02
C ASP A 230 5.61 24.93 21.97
N TYR A 231 5.97 24.46 20.77
CA TYR A 231 7.24 23.82 20.47
C TYR A 231 7.91 24.51 19.28
N PRO A 232 9.06 25.17 19.50
CA PRO A 232 9.85 25.70 18.40
C PRO A 232 10.25 24.62 17.40
N ILE A 233 10.20 24.93 16.10
CA ILE A 233 10.46 23.97 15.02
C ILE A 233 11.94 24.10 14.60
N PRO A 234 12.79 23.09 14.89
CA PRO A 234 14.20 23.12 14.52
C PRO A 234 14.36 22.93 13.00
N LEU A 235 15.26 23.74 12.44
CA LEU A 235 15.74 23.65 11.08
C LEU A 235 17.15 23.05 11.15
N ASP A 236 17.23 21.72 10.99
CA ASP A 236 18.36 20.90 11.46
C ASP A 236 19.67 21.20 10.72
N THR A 237 19.62 21.51 9.42
CA THR A 237 20.81 21.76 8.60
C THR A 237 21.39 23.14 8.86
N SER A 238 20.52 24.14 8.92
CA SER A 238 20.89 25.53 9.19
C SER A 238 21.17 25.78 10.67
N GLY A 239 20.57 25.02 11.57
CA GLY A 239 20.57 25.31 13.01
C GLY A 239 19.63 26.44 13.41
N ALA A 240 18.82 26.93 12.46
CA ALA A 240 17.80 27.92 12.74
C ALA A 240 16.60 27.30 13.47
N LEU A 241 15.74 28.15 14.04
CA LEU A 241 14.60 27.72 14.84
C LEU A 241 13.41 28.62 14.55
N ILE A 242 12.29 28.05 14.12
CA ILE A 242 11.03 28.81 13.98
C ILE A 242 10.33 28.80 15.33
N VAL A 243 10.13 29.97 15.91
CA VAL A 243 9.63 30.10 17.29
C VAL A 243 8.22 30.67 17.39
N GLY A 244 7.69 31.22 16.30
CA GLY A 244 6.33 31.75 16.28
C GLY A 244 5.90 32.26 14.92
N PHE A 245 4.62 32.62 14.82
CA PHE A 245 4.01 33.12 13.59
C PHE A 245 2.98 34.23 13.88
N LYS A 246 2.62 35.00 12.86
CA LYS A 246 1.50 35.94 12.89
C LYS A 246 0.96 36.20 11.49
N GLY A 247 -0.23 36.82 11.43
CA GLY A 247 -0.80 37.28 10.17
C GLY A 247 -1.09 36.15 9.18
N PHE A 248 -1.56 35.01 9.69
CA PHE A 248 -1.92 33.84 8.90
C PHE A 248 -3.00 34.17 7.86
N LYS A 249 -2.78 33.74 6.63
CA LYS A 249 -3.69 33.90 5.49
C LYS A 249 -3.70 32.61 4.68
N TYR A 250 -4.83 32.27 4.10
CA TYR A 250 -4.94 31.18 3.15
C TYR A 250 -5.85 31.55 1.99
N GLY A 251 -5.68 30.87 0.86
CA GLY A 251 -6.56 31.00 -0.29
C GLY A 251 -6.65 29.68 -1.02
N LEU A 252 -7.86 29.30 -1.45
CA LEU A 252 -8.10 28.08 -2.24
C LEU A 252 -7.67 28.23 -3.70
N LYS A 253 -7.55 29.48 -4.18
CA LYS A 253 -7.15 29.81 -5.55
C LYS A 253 -5.82 30.53 -5.57
N GLY A 254 -4.93 30.10 -6.47
CA GLY A 254 -3.66 30.76 -6.73
C GLY A 254 -3.81 31.94 -7.69
N PRO A 255 -2.72 32.68 -7.96
CA PRO A 255 -2.69 33.74 -8.97
C PRO A 255 -3.16 33.22 -10.34
N GLY A 256 -4.17 33.87 -10.92
CA GLY A 256 -4.79 33.44 -12.18
C GLY A 256 -5.94 32.44 -12.05
N GLY A 257 -6.47 32.20 -10.84
CA GLY A 257 -7.73 31.48 -10.62
C GLY A 257 -7.65 29.95 -10.68
N ARG A 258 -6.44 29.37 -10.75
CA ARG A 258 -6.23 27.92 -10.68
C ARG A 258 -6.37 27.42 -9.24
N ASP A 259 -6.88 26.20 -9.08
CA ASP A 259 -7.00 25.51 -7.79
C ASP A 259 -5.63 25.10 -7.25
N ARG A 260 -4.92 26.10 -6.72
CA ARG A 260 -3.58 25.98 -6.13
C ARG A 260 -3.64 26.59 -4.73
N PRO A 261 -4.13 25.82 -3.74
CA PRO A 261 -4.28 26.32 -2.39
C PRO A 261 -2.91 26.74 -1.85
N TRP A 262 -2.90 27.88 -1.19
CA TRP A 262 -1.71 28.45 -0.59
C TRP A 262 -2.01 28.98 0.80
N ILE A 263 -0.97 28.99 1.62
CA ILE A 263 -0.95 29.54 2.96
C ILE A 263 0.23 30.50 3.03
N GLU A 264 0.04 31.61 3.73
CA GLU A 264 1.08 32.57 4.05
C GLU A 264 1.02 32.93 5.52
N ALA A 265 2.17 32.98 6.18
CA ALA A 265 2.29 33.49 7.54
C ALA A 265 3.61 34.23 7.69
N ARG A 266 3.64 35.26 8.53
CA ARG A 266 4.87 35.91 8.93
C ARG A 266 5.49 35.11 10.06
N ILE A 267 6.70 34.60 9.86
CA ILE A 267 7.39 33.72 10.80
C ILE A 267 8.49 34.47 11.57
N HIS A 268 8.66 34.10 12.84
CA HIS A 268 9.79 34.49 13.68
C HIS A 268 10.82 33.36 13.65
N LEU A 269 11.98 33.64 13.07
CA LEU A 269 13.12 32.75 12.97
C LEU A 269 14.24 33.22 13.92
N LYS A 270 14.71 32.35 14.81
CA LYS A 270 16.01 32.54 15.47
C LYS A 270 17.08 31.90 14.61
N TYR A 271 18.09 32.66 14.21
CA TYR A 271 19.16 32.16 13.37
C TYR A 271 20.50 32.82 13.69
N GLY A 272 21.49 32.02 14.07
CA GLY A 272 22.71 32.53 14.69
C GLY A 272 22.39 33.31 15.97
N SER A 273 23.00 34.48 16.11
CA SER A 273 22.76 35.45 17.18
C SER A 273 21.55 36.38 16.93
N HIS A 274 20.80 36.15 15.85
CA HIS A 274 19.80 37.08 15.37
C HIS A 274 18.36 36.57 15.47
N ASN A 275 17.43 37.51 15.66
CA ASN A 275 16.01 37.29 15.48
C ASN A 275 15.60 37.90 14.15
N ILE A 276 14.94 37.11 13.31
CA ILE A 276 14.58 37.44 11.95
C ILE A 276 13.08 37.27 11.75
N SER A 277 12.49 38.19 10.98
CA SER A 277 11.13 38.06 10.47
C SER A 277 11.17 37.92 8.95
N THR A 278 10.36 37.00 8.43
CA THR A 278 10.11 36.86 6.99
C THR A 278 8.73 36.24 6.78
N ASN A 279 8.14 36.38 5.59
CA ASN A 279 6.92 35.65 5.25
C ASN A 279 7.29 34.26 4.72
N LEU A 280 6.60 33.24 5.21
CA LEU A 280 6.61 31.88 4.69
C LEU A 280 5.36 31.69 3.84
N GLN A 281 5.53 31.18 2.62
CA GLN A 281 4.45 30.70 1.79
C GLN A 281 4.56 29.19 1.60
N ILE A 282 3.47 28.48 1.86
CA ILE A 282 3.33 27.06 1.57
C ILE A 282 2.29 26.90 0.48
N GLN A 283 2.62 26.15 -0.57
CA GLN A 283 1.70 25.90 -1.68
C GLN A 283 1.81 24.46 -2.16
N TYR A 284 0.67 23.86 -2.50
CA TYR A 284 0.65 22.59 -3.22
C TYR A 284 0.88 22.84 -4.71
N VAL A 285 2.01 22.38 -5.24
CA VAL A 285 2.38 22.52 -6.65
C VAL A 285 2.58 21.13 -7.24
N ASP A 286 1.75 20.80 -8.22
CA ASP A 286 1.70 19.52 -8.92
C ASP A 286 1.53 18.32 -7.97
N THR A 287 2.63 17.68 -7.54
CA THR A 287 2.61 16.50 -6.66
C THR A 287 3.30 16.72 -5.31
N MET A 288 3.70 17.95 -4.98
CA MET A 288 4.42 18.24 -3.74
C MET A 288 3.99 19.55 -3.07
N MET A 289 4.19 19.61 -1.75
CA MET A 289 4.11 20.87 -1.00
C MET A 289 5.44 21.58 -1.04
N VAL A 290 5.42 22.84 -1.44
CA VAL A 290 6.60 23.69 -1.58
C VAL A 290 6.55 24.78 -0.51
N GLY A 291 7.63 24.91 0.25
CA GLY A 291 7.84 25.99 1.20
C GLY A 291 8.76 27.05 0.61
N ARG A 292 8.36 28.33 0.69
CA ARG A 292 9.11 29.46 0.15
C ARG A 292 9.22 30.57 1.19
N LEU A 293 10.38 31.19 1.29
CA LEU A 293 10.56 32.37 2.14
C LEU A 293 10.57 33.64 1.31
N SER A 294 10.06 34.72 1.91
CA SER A 294 10.00 36.04 1.30
C SER A 294 11.34 36.78 1.46
N PHE A 295 11.72 37.49 0.41
CA PHE A 295 12.89 38.34 0.34
C PHE A 295 12.50 39.79 0.04
N MET A 296 11.32 40.23 0.50
CA MET A 296 10.87 41.62 0.34
C MET A 296 11.65 42.57 1.24
N LEU A 297 11.55 43.88 0.94
CA LEU A 297 12.05 44.92 1.83
C LEU A 297 11.38 44.79 3.21
N GLY A 298 12.20 44.67 4.26
CA GLY A 298 11.75 44.47 5.64
C GLY A 298 11.78 43.01 6.11
N ASP A 299 11.95 42.05 5.21
CA ASP A 299 12.29 40.67 5.58
C ASP A 299 13.80 40.55 5.83
N TRP A 300 14.22 39.54 6.59
CA TRP A 300 15.64 39.27 6.85
C TRP A 300 16.42 40.46 7.43
N GLY A 301 15.74 41.27 8.25
CA GLY A 301 16.32 42.46 8.88
C GLY A 301 16.36 43.70 8.00
N GLY A 302 15.82 43.64 6.76
CA GLY A 302 15.71 44.78 5.85
C GLY A 302 16.99 45.12 5.07
N THR A 303 17.90 44.14 4.94
CA THR A 303 19.23 44.35 4.38
C THR A 303 19.23 44.33 2.86
N LYS A 304 20.03 45.21 2.22
CA LYS A 304 20.02 45.34 0.76
C LYS A 304 20.64 44.14 0.04
N GLU A 305 21.53 43.48 0.76
CA GLU A 305 22.31 42.34 0.36
C GLU A 305 21.44 41.07 0.27
N ILE A 306 20.32 41.03 1.00
CA ILE A 306 19.39 39.90 1.02
C ILE A 306 18.16 40.15 0.14
N TYR A 307 17.56 41.35 0.18
CA TYR A 307 16.36 41.58 -0.66
C TYR A 307 16.64 41.50 -2.17
N LYS A 308 17.91 41.60 -2.60
CA LYS A 308 18.32 41.38 -4.01
C LYS A 308 17.91 40.02 -4.57
N PHE A 309 17.61 39.05 -3.71
CA PHE A 309 17.12 37.74 -4.13
C PHE A 309 15.64 37.74 -4.51
N ALA A 310 14.89 38.78 -4.18
CA ALA A 310 13.59 39.02 -4.79
C ALA A 310 13.77 39.46 -6.25
N ALA A 311 13.22 38.69 -7.18
CA ALA A 311 13.11 39.11 -8.57
C ALA A 311 11.80 39.91 -8.78
N THR A 312 11.73 40.73 -9.82
CA THR A 312 10.53 41.51 -10.16
C THR A 312 9.31 40.58 -10.28
N GLY A 313 8.37 40.68 -9.33
CA GLY A 313 7.17 39.85 -9.27
C GLY A 313 7.33 38.45 -8.66
N LYS A 314 8.54 38.06 -8.21
CA LYS A 314 8.81 36.80 -7.49
C LYS A 314 9.55 37.08 -6.18
N TYR A 315 8.76 37.32 -5.14
CA TYR A 315 9.26 37.68 -3.82
C TYR A 315 9.46 36.49 -2.88
N PHE A 316 8.75 35.39 -3.15
CA PHE A 316 8.88 34.12 -2.45
C PHE A 316 9.77 33.17 -3.24
N VAL A 317 10.79 32.63 -2.58
CA VAL A 317 11.77 31.72 -3.20
C VAL A 317 11.94 30.49 -2.32
N GLY A 318 11.78 29.29 -2.91
CA GLY A 318 12.09 28.00 -2.29
C GLY A 318 13.46 27.46 -2.72
N SER A 319 13.94 26.41 -2.05
CA SER A 319 15.28 25.83 -2.26
C SER A 319 15.56 25.37 -3.71
N TRP A 320 14.52 24.97 -4.45
CA TRP A 320 14.58 24.55 -5.85
C TRP A 320 14.55 25.72 -6.83
N GLU A 321 14.16 26.92 -6.37
CA GLU A 321 13.88 28.09 -7.21
C GLU A 321 15.03 29.12 -7.18
N ILE A 322 16.02 28.93 -6.31
CA ILE A 322 17.15 29.85 -6.13
C ILE A 322 18.08 29.88 -7.35
N GLY A 323 18.14 28.82 -8.16
CA GLY A 323 18.92 28.76 -9.41
C GLY A 323 20.35 29.29 -9.25
N ASN A 324 20.73 30.25 -10.10
CA ASN A 324 22.07 30.87 -10.09
C ASN A 324 22.38 31.66 -8.79
N ASN A 325 21.38 31.96 -7.96
CA ASN A 325 21.59 32.63 -6.67
C ASN A 325 22.03 31.67 -5.57
N ARG A 326 22.04 30.34 -5.80
CA ARG A 326 22.41 29.34 -4.77
C ARG A 326 23.75 29.66 -4.10
N GLY A 327 24.79 29.94 -4.89
CA GLY A 327 26.11 30.28 -4.35
C GLY A 327 26.08 31.57 -3.51
N ALA A 328 25.42 32.62 -3.99
CA ALA A 328 25.30 33.88 -3.27
C ALA A 328 24.49 33.76 -1.96
N MET A 329 23.50 32.87 -1.92
CA MET A 329 22.75 32.56 -0.69
C MET A 329 23.56 31.69 0.27
N ALA A 330 24.38 30.76 -0.25
CA ALA A 330 25.26 29.91 0.55
C ALA A 330 26.38 30.70 1.26
N GLU A 331 26.89 31.75 0.63
CA GLU A 331 27.83 32.69 1.25
C GLU A 331 27.20 33.45 2.44
N LEU A 332 25.88 33.62 2.42
CA LEU A 332 25.12 34.23 3.52
C LEU A 332 24.59 33.18 4.51
N GLY A 333 24.75 31.88 4.22
CA GLY A 333 24.16 30.78 5.00
C GLY A 333 22.63 30.64 4.89
N ILE A 334 21.97 31.29 3.92
CA ILE A 334 20.50 31.29 3.80
C ILE A 334 19.97 30.06 3.05
N ASP A 335 20.78 29.47 2.16
CA ASP A 335 20.40 28.31 1.35
C ASP A 335 19.97 27.11 2.21
N ALA A 336 20.71 26.82 3.28
CA ALA A 336 20.38 25.76 4.24
C ALA A 336 19.02 25.98 4.92
N VAL A 337 18.66 27.23 5.21
CA VAL A 337 17.34 27.56 5.78
C VAL A 337 16.23 27.21 4.79
N LEU A 338 16.42 27.50 3.49
CA LEU A 338 15.45 27.15 2.46
C LEU A 338 15.31 25.63 2.28
N GLU A 339 16.41 24.89 2.41
CA GLU A 339 16.40 23.42 2.36
C GLU A 339 15.65 22.83 3.57
N ASP A 340 15.90 23.34 4.77
CA ASP A 340 15.17 22.92 5.97
C ASP A 340 13.68 23.26 5.88
N ILE A 341 13.32 24.47 5.42
CA ILE A 341 11.90 24.84 5.22
C ILE A 341 11.20 23.84 4.31
N GLN A 342 11.85 23.43 3.23
CA GLN A 342 11.30 22.47 2.29
C GLN A 342 11.09 21.07 2.91
N THR A 343 11.98 20.63 3.80
CA THR A 343 11.83 19.32 4.47
C THR A 343 10.83 19.39 5.63
N LYS A 344 10.62 20.58 6.23
CA LYS A 344 9.76 20.80 7.39
C LYS A 344 8.36 21.34 7.06
N VAL A 345 7.99 21.51 5.78
CA VAL A 345 6.70 22.09 5.35
C VAL A 345 5.49 21.48 6.09
N ARG A 346 5.45 20.16 6.23
CA ARG A 346 4.35 19.46 6.93
C ARG A 346 4.29 19.82 8.42
N SER A 347 5.44 19.78 9.09
CA SER A 347 5.53 20.09 10.52
C SER A 347 5.12 21.54 10.80
N ILE A 348 5.54 22.48 9.96
CA ILE A 348 5.15 23.89 10.09
C ILE A 348 3.64 24.06 9.94
N LEU A 349 3.04 23.40 8.94
CA LEU A 349 1.60 23.48 8.72
C LEU A 349 0.80 22.92 9.91
N TYR A 350 1.18 21.75 10.43
CA TYR A 350 0.51 21.16 11.59
C TYR A 350 0.60 22.01 12.85
N ASN A 351 1.75 22.66 13.09
CA ASN A 351 1.92 23.52 14.26
C ASN A 351 1.13 24.83 14.16
N ILE A 352 0.95 25.37 12.95
CA ILE A 352 0.08 26.53 12.73
C ILE A 352 -1.38 26.13 12.96
N ASP A 353 -1.83 25.04 12.35
CA ASP A 353 -3.21 24.53 12.46
C ASP A 353 -3.60 24.20 13.92
N ALA A 354 -2.68 23.67 14.72
CA ALA A 354 -2.92 23.40 16.13
C ALA A 354 -3.18 24.67 16.97
N GLN A 355 -2.88 25.86 16.45
CA GLN A 355 -2.94 27.15 17.17
C GLN A 355 -3.83 28.20 16.49
N THR A 356 -4.51 27.85 15.39
CA THR A 356 -5.46 28.72 14.66
C THR A 356 -6.82 28.05 14.53
#